data_AF-A0A1V5FRZ0-F1
#
_entry.id   AF-A0A1V5FRZ0-F1
#
_cell.length_a   1.000
_cell.length_b   1.000
_cell.length_c   1.000
_cell.angle_alpha   90.00
_cell.angle_beta   90.00
_cell.angle_gamma   90.00
#
_symmetry.space_group_name_H-M   'P 1'
#
loop_
_entity.id
_entity.type
_entity.pdbx_description
1 polymer ?
#
loop_
_entity_poly.entity_id
_entity_poly.type
_entity_poly.pdbx_seq_one_letter_code
_entity_poly.pdbx_strand_id
1 'polypeptide(L)' 'MRALRSDPANAESVYYAGHVRYALGDLAGAILHFEHYLSLKPGDSATRENLALLHEQSGRPAEARRLRSGAPQ' A
#
# COMPACT_ATOMS: atom_id res chain seq x y z
N MET A 1 -24.27 -22.92 15.17
CA MET A 1 -22.95 -22.49 14.65
C MET A 1 -23.00 -20.99 14.43
N ARG A 2 -22.27 -20.23 15.25
CA ARG A 2 -22.17 -18.76 15.13
C ARG A 2 -21.36 -18.51 13.86
N ALA A 3 -22.03 -18.10 12.78
CA ALA A 3 -21.39 -17.66 11.57
C ALA A 3 -20.32 -16.64 11.96
N LEU A 4 -19.06 -16.96 11.71
CA LEU A 4 -17.98 -16.01 11.70
C LEU A 4 -18.41 -14.97 10.67
N ARG A 5 -18.95 -13.84 11.16
CA ARG A 5 -18.91 -12.59 10.43
C ARG A 5 -17.43 -12.37 10.20
N SER A 6 -16.95 -12.82 9.05
CA SER A 6 -15.70 -12.35 8.50
C SER A 6 -15.91 -10.86 8.35
N ASP A 7 -15.51 -10.11 9.37
CA ASP A 7 -15.19 -8.70 9.22
C ASP A 7 -13.68 -8.71 8.96
N PRO A 8 -13.21 -8.98 7.73
CA PRO A 8 -11.83 -8.72 7.38
C PRO A 8 -11.69 -7.21 7.45
N ALA A 9 -11.19 -6.75 8.59
CA ALA A 9 -10.71 -5.42 8.84
C ALA A 9 -10.20 -4.78 7.54
N ASN A 10 -10.98 -3.80 7.06
CA ASN A 10 -10.92 -3.15 5.74
C ASN A 10 -9.48 -2.85 5.27
N ALA A 11 -8.57 -2.48 6.19
CA ALA A 11 -7.17 -2.20 5.89
C ALA A 11 -6.41 -3.42 5.34
N GLU A 12 -6.46 -4.59 5.98
CA GLU A 12 -5.67 -5.75 5.51
C GLU A 12 -6.13 -6.25 4.15
N SER A 13 -7.45 -6.22 3.88
CA SER A 13 -7.97 -6.55 2.55
C SER A 13 -7.46 -5.58 1.49
N VAL A 14 -7.38 -4.29 1.80
CA VAL A 14 -6.84 -3.26 0.89
C VAL A 14 -5.34 -3.49 0.66
N TYR A 15 -4.59 -3.83 1.71
CA TYR A 15 -3.17 -4.19 1.60
C TYR A 15 -2.93 -5.37 0.66
N TYR A 16 -3.63 -6.49 0.88
CA TYR A 16 -3.50 -7.66 0.04
C TYR A 16 -3.97 -7.41 -1.41
N ALA A 17 -5.01 -6.59 -1.61
CA ALA A 17 -5.42 -6.18 -2.95
C ALA A 17 -4.31 -5.41 -3.70
N GLY A 18 -3.55 -4.56 -3.00
CA GLY A 18 -2.38 -3.89 -3.57
C GLY A 18 -1.30 -4.88 -4.01
N HIS A 19 -1.00 -5.88 -3.18
CA HIS A 19 -0.05 -6.95 -3.52
C HIS A 19 -0.50 -7.79 -4.72
N VAL A 20 -1.79 -8.15 -4.79
CA VAL A 20 -2.34 -8.89 -5.94
C VAL A 20 -2.17 -8.08 -7.21
N ARG A 21 -2.49 -6.78 -7.20
CA ARG A 21 -2.31 -5.92 -8.38
C ARG A 21 -0.85 -5.76 -8.77
N TYR A 22 0.05 -5.65 -7.79
CA TYR A 22 1.49 -5.63 -8.05
C TYR A 22 1.95 -6.90 -8.75
N ALA A 23 1.53 -8.08 -8.26
CA ALA A 23 1.86 -9.36 -8.86
C ALA A 23 1.30 -9.52 -10.30
N LEU A 24 0.19 -8.85 -10.61
CA LEU A 24 -0.39 -8.78 -11.94
C LEU A 24 0.30 -7.76 -12.86
N GLY A 25 1.30 -7.01 -12.38
CA GLY A 25 1.97 -5.95 -13.11
C GLY A 25 1.17 -4.64 -13.20
N ASP A 26 0.01 -4.56 -12.56
CA ASP A 26 -0.79 -3.33 -12.45
C ASP A 26 -0.21 -2.42 -11.35
N LEU A 27 0.92 -1.77 -11.68
CA LEU A 27 1.60 -0.86 -10.75
C LEU A 27 0.69 0.31 -10.34
N ALA A 28 -0.16 0.81 -11.24
CA ALA A 28 -1.06 1.92 -10.97
C ALA A 28 -2.13 1.53 -9.94
N GLY A 29 -2.76 0.37 -10.11
CA GLY A 29 -3.73 -0.12 -9.13
C GLY A 29 -3.09 -0.57 -7.82
N ALA A 30 -1.88 -1.12 -7.84
CA ALA A 30 -1.13 -1.43 -6.63
C ALA A 30 -0.91 -0.18 -5.77
N ILE A 31 -0.46 0.92 -6.40
CA ILE A 31 -0.24 2.22 -5.76
C ILE A 31 -1.52 2.73 -5.09
N LEU A 32 -2.65 2.73 -5.80
CA LEU A 32 -3.93 3.19 -5.25
C LEU A 32 -4.33 2.41 -3.98
N HIS A 33 -4.11 1.10 -3.97
CA HIS A 33 -4.42 0.28 -2.80
C HIS A 33 -3.45 0.53 -1.65
N PHE A 34 -2.16 0.68 -1.90
CA PHE A 34 -1.20 0.98 -0.83
C PHE A 34 -1.37 2.40 -0.27
N GLU A 35 -1.74 3.39 -1.08
CA GLU A 35 -2.11 4.73 -0.62
C GLU A 35 -3.34 4.68 0.29
N HIS A 36 -4.37 3.93 -0.09
CA HIS A 36 -5.56 3.74 0.76
C HIS A 36 -5.22 2.98 2.05
N TYR A 37 -4.36 1.95 1.99
CA TYR A 37 -3.91 1.29 3.21
C TYR A 37 -3.18 2.27 4.14
N LEU A 38 -2.30 3.11 3.61
CA LEU A 38 -1.57 4.11 4.40
C LEU A 38 -2.48 5.21 4.94
N SER A 39 -3.61 5.53 4.29
CA SER A 39 -4.60 6.44 4.87
C SER A 39 -5.32 5.83 6.07
N LEU A 40 -5.42 4.49 6.13
CA LEU A 40 -5.98 3.75 7.27
C LEU A 40 -4.92 3.48 8.35
N LYS A 41 -3.67 3.24 7.96
CA LYS A 41 -2.53 2.96 8.83
C LYS A 41 -1.31 3.81 8.45
N PRO A 42 -1.31 5.10 8.81
CA PRO A 42 -0.25 6.02 8.39
C PRO A 42 1.12 5.69 8.98
N GLY A 43 1.19 4.90 10.06
CA GLY A 43 2.44 4.49 10.72
C GLY A 43 3.12 3.27 10.11
N ASP A 44 2.55 2.63 9.08
CA ASP A 44 3.10 1.41 8.50
C ASP A 44 4.27 1.72 7.54
N SER A 45 5.48 1.74 8.10
CA SER A 45 6.71 2.06 7.34
C SER A 45 6.98 1.04 6.23
N ALA A 46 6.63 -0.24 6.43
CA ALA A 46 6.83 -1.28 5.41
C ALA A 46 6.00 -1.00 4.14
N THR A 47 4.74 -0.60 4.30
CA THR A 47 3.89 -0.26 3.16
C THR A 47 4.30 1.05 2.52
N ARG A 48 4.79 2.03 3.31
CA ARG A 48 5.36 3.27 2.77
C ARG A 48 6.59 3.00 1.91
N GLU A 49 7.43 2.04 2.31
CA GLU A 49 8.59 1.61 1.54
C GLU A 49 8.19 0.87 0.25
N ASN A 50 7.22 -0.04 0.33
CA ASN A 50 6.64 -0.69 -0.85
C ASN A 50 6.06 0.33 -1.84
N LEU A 51 5.33 1.33 -1.36
CA LEU A 51 4.79 2.39 -2.19
C LEU A 51 5.90 3.21 -2.86
N ALA A 52 6.97 3.54 -2.14
CA ALA A 52 8.12 4.22 -2.72
C ALA A 52 8.79 3.40 -3.85
N LEU A 53 8.96 2.09 -3.66
CA LEU A 53 9.50 1.20 -4.69
C LEU A 53 8.61 1.16 -5.93
N LEU A 54 7.29 1.10 -5.75
CA LEU A 54 6.33 1.15 -6.87
C LEU A 54 6.38 2.47 -7.64
N HIS A 55 6.61 3.58 -6.94
CA HIS A 55 6.82 4.87 -7.60
C HIS A 55 8.11 4.89 -8.41
N GLU A 56 9.21 4.28 -7.94
CA GLU A 56 10.43 4.15 -8.74
C GLU A 56 10.21 3.28 -9.99
N GLN A 57 9.56 2.13 -9.82
CA GLN A 57 9.26 1.22 -10.93
C GLN A 57 8.30 1.83 -11.96
N SER A 58 7.37 2.69 -11.52
CA SER A 58 6.46 3.41 -12.41
C SER A 58 7.06 4.70 -13.01
N GLY A 59 8.38 4.92 -12.88
CA GLY A 59 9.07 6.06 -13.47
C GLY A 59 8.83 7.39 -12.73
N ARG A 60 8.40 7.35 -11.47
CA ARG A 60 8.10 8.50 -10.60
C ARG A 60 9.04 8.55 -9.38
N PRO A 61 10.37 8.72 -9.56
CA PRO A 61 11.33 8.72 -8.47
C PRO A 61 11.23 9.95 -7.54
N ALA A 62 10.49 10.99 -7.92
CA ALA A 62 10.23 12.14 -7.04
C ALA A 62 9.28 11.77 -5.89
N GLU A 63 8.17 11.10 -6.19
CA GLU A 63 7.19 10.58 -5.23
C GLU A 63 7.84 9.56 -4.29
N ALA A 64 8.67 8.65 -4.83
CA ALA A 64 9.41 7.69 -4.01
C ALA A 64 10.31 8.37 -2.96
N ARG A 65 11.04 9.41 -3.37
CA ARG A 65 11.89 10.18 -2.46
C ARG A 65 11.07 10.89 -1.39
N ARG A 66 9.92 11.47 -1.74
CA ARG A 66 9.02 12.13 -0.77
C ARG A 66 8.52 11.14 0.29
N LEU A 67 8.13 9.95 -0.13
CA LEU A 67 7.66 8.89 0.77
C LEU A 67 8.76 8.42 1.74
N ARG A 68 10.01 8.35 1.29
CA ARG A 68 11.17 8.00 2.14
C ARG A 68 11.62 9.15 3.04
N SER A 69 11.59 10.39 2.56
CA SER A 69 12.00 11.57 3.32
C SER A 69 10.96 12.01 4.35
N GLY A 70 9.70 11.60 4.18
CA GLY A 70 8.60 11.89 5.11
C GLY A 70 8.51 10.95 6.31
N ALA A 71 9.54 10.15 6.60
CA ALA A 71 9.58 9.36 7.83
C ALA A 71 9.56 10.31 9.04
N PRO A 72 8.62 10.13 10.00
CA PRO A 72 8.69 10.87 11.25
C PRO A 72 10.01 10.52 11.95
N GLN A 73 10.74 11.55 12.38
CA GLN A 73 11.84 11.36 13.35
C GLN A 73 11.29 10.83 14.67
#